data_AF-A0A369SD27-F1
#
_entry.id   AF-A0A369SD27-F1
#
_cell.length_a   1.000
_cell.length_b   1.000
_cell.length_c   1.000
_cell.angle_alpha   90.00
_cell.angle_beta   90.00
_cell.angle_gamma   90.00
#
_symmetry.space_group_name_H-M   'P 1'
#
loop_
_entity.id
_entity.type
_entity.pdbx_description
1 polymer ?
#
loop_
_entity_poly.entity_id
_entity_poly.type
_entity_poly.pdbx_seq_one_letter_code
_entity_poly.pdbx_strand_id
1 'polypeptide(L)'
;MNNKYAHANDLRIRNVIRMFKLGEGADEFSILTTEDYTDCIKKLITKENKSSIYKFLHCVLPKCTDVSINRETLFDKIGLSEQDLTYLMSIGTLTIRDVDSWWIAIPNAGQFMKHFIRGRECVIKILKKRKYKEILEQDLQKHSSLKSCCLGASFCIHDVIGKEIVK
;
A
#
# COMPACT_ATOMS: atom_id res chain seq x y z
N MET A 1 1.03 -28.42 3.89
CA MET A 1 0.28 -27.15 3.75
C MET A 1 -0.26 -26.78 5.13
N ASN A 2 -0.09 -25.63 5.78
CA ASN A 2 0.86 -24.52 5.74
C ASN A 2 0.74 -23.82 7.12
N ASN A 3 1.73 -23.96 8.01
CA ASN A 3 1.71 -23.35 9.36
C ASN A 3 1.98 -21.82 9.36
N LYS A 4 2.43 -21.25 8.24
CA LYS A 4 2.77 -19.82 8.14
C LYS A 4 1.54 -18.90 8.03
N TYR A 5 0.46 -19.35 7.40
CA TYR A 5 -0.78 -18.54 7.29
C TYR A 5 -1.52 -18.46 8.63
N ALA A 6 -1.44 -19.51 9.45
CA ALA A 6 -1.98 -19.50 10.80
C ALA A 6 -1.33 -18.37 11.63
N HIS A 7 0.00 -18.26 11.59
CA HIS A 7 0.71 -17.24 12.36
C HIS A 7 0.38 -15.80 11.93
N ALA A 8 0.34 -15.50 10.63
CA ALA A 8 -0.01 -14.15 10.16
C ALA A 8 -1.47 -13.79 10.48
N ASN A 9 -2.39 -14.74 10.32
CA ASN A 9 -3.80 -14.51 10.66
C ASN A 9 -3.99 -14.31 12.16
N ASP A 10 -3.25 -15.05 13.00
CA ASP A 10 -3.26 -14.86 14.46
C ASP A 10 -2.77 -13.46 14.85
N LEU A 11 -1.67 -12.99 14.25
CA LEU A 11 -1.16 -11.63 14.47
C LEU A 11 -2.16 -10.56 14.02
N ARG A 12 -2.88 -10.80 12.92
CA ARG A 12 -3.93 -9.90 12.42
C ARG A 12 -5.13 -9.85 13.36
N ILE A 13 -5.63 -10.99 13.83
CA ILE A 13 -6.75 -11.08 14.78
C ILE A 13 -6.40 -10.36 16.09
N ARG A 14 -5.14 -10.47 16.54
CA ARG A 14 -4.61 -9.74 17.70
C ARG A 14 -4.30 -8.27 17.44
N ASN A 15 -4.59 -7.77 16.23
CA ASN A 15 -4.32 -6.40 15.79
C ASN A 15 -2.84 -5.98 15.90
N VAL A 16 -1.90 -6.93 15.80
CA VAL A 16 -0.45 -6.64 15.78
C VAL A 16 -0.02 -6.20 14.38
N ILE A 17 -0.61 -6.81 13.35
CA ILE A 17 -0.37 -6.47 11.95
C ILE A 17 -1.67 -6.11 11.25
N ARG A 18 -1.53 -5.34 10.16
CA ARG A 18 -2.59 -5.04 9.21
C ARG A 18 -2.23 -5.53 7.83
N MET A 19 -3.24 -5.99 7.12
CA MET A 19 -3.14 -6.42 5.73
C MET A 19 -3.86 -5.41 4.84
N PHE A 20 -3.31 -5.17 3.65
CA PHE A 20 -3.83 -4.18 2.69
C PHE A 20 -3.82 -4.75 1.27
N LYS A 21 -4.81 -4.36 0.47
CA LYS A 21 -4.83 -4.61 -0.97
C LYS A 21 -4.17 -3.45 -1.70
N LEU A 22 -3.02 -3.70 -2.34
CA LEU A 22 -2.27 -2.68 -3.11
C LEU A 22 -2.23 -2.92 -4.63
N GLY A 23 -2.81 -4.02 -5.12
CA GLY A 23 -2.77 -4.41 -6.53
C GLY A 23 -4.03 -5.14 -6.98
N GLU A 24 -4.07 -5.49 -8.26
CA GLU A 24 -5.21 -6.18 -8.90
C GLU A 24 -5.21 -7.70 -8.62
N GLY A 25 -4.10 -8.25 -8.11
CA GLY A 25 -4.00 -9.66 -7.73
C GLY A 25 -4.92 -10.02 -6.57
N ALA A 26 -5.81 -11.00 -6.80
CA ALA A 26 -6.78 -11.47 -5.81
C ALA A 26 -6.13 -11.95 -4.49
N ASP A 27 -4.85 -12.36 -4.51
CA ASP A 27 -4.10 -12.86 -3.36
C ASP A 27 -2.86 -12.03 -3.00
N GLU A 28 -2.70 -10.84 -3.59
CA GLU A 28 -1.59 -9.95 -3.24
C GLU A 28 -1.98 -9.06 -2.06
N PHE A 29 -1.26 -9.21 -0.94
CA PHE A 29 -1.45 -8.40 0.25
C PHE A 29 -0.13 -7.79 0.70
N SER A 30 -0.20 -6.54 1.14
CA SER A 30 0.89 -5.88 1.86
C SER A 30 0.62 -5.94 3.34
N ILE A 31 1.68 -6.10 4.13
CA ILE A 31 1.61 -6.23 5.59
C ILE A 31 2.37 -5.08 6.22
N LEU A 32 1.75 -4.41 7.19
CA LEU A 32 2.43 -3.46 8.08
C LEU A 32 2.13 -3.84 9.53
N THR A 33 2.98 -3.43 10.45
CA THR A 33 2.58 -3.44 11.86
C THR A 33 1.47 -2.41 12.07
N THR A 34 0.57 -2.69 13.02
CA THR A 34 -0.48 -1.72 13.37
C THR A 34 0.11 -0.43 13.90
N GLU A 35 1.26 -0.49 14.57
CA GLU A 35 2.03 0.65 15.06
C GLU A 35 2.51 1.54 13.91
N ASP A 36 3.25 0.97 12.95
CA ASP A 36 3.77 1.71 11.78
C ASP A 36 2.64 2.34 10.96
N TYR A 37 1.54 1.61 10.78
CA TYR A 37 0.37 2.12 10.07
C TYR A 37 -0.27 3.29 10.82
N THR A 38 -0.42 3.17 12.13
CA THR A 38 -0.97 4.23 12.98
C THR A 38 -0.08 5.48 12.94
N ASP A 39 1.24 5.31 12.99
CA ASP A 39 2.19 6.41 12.93
C ASP A 39 2.23 7.07 11.54
N CYS A 40 2.04 6.31 10.47
CA CYS A 40 1.83 6.84 9.13
C CYS A 40 0.60 7.75 9.09
N ILE A 41 -0.54 7.31 9.63
CA ILE A 41 -1.78 8.10 9.64
C ILE A 41 -1.67 9.35 10.52
N LYS A 42 -1.01 9.25 11.69
CA LYS A 42 -0.80 10.41 12.57
C LYS A 42 -0.09 11.56 11.86
N LYS A 43 0.80 11.27 10.90
CA LYS A 43 1.49 12.29 10.08
C LYS A 43 0.56 13.06 9.13
N LEU A 44 -0.66 12.56 8.89
CA LEU A 44 -1.67 13.19 8.04
C LEU A 44 -2.61 14.12 8.81
N ILE A 45 -2.45 14.22 10.13
CA ILE A 45 -3.32 15.05 10.97
C ILE A 45 -3.10 16.52 10.65
N THR A 46 -4.19 17.18 10.27
CA THR A 46 -4.32 18.63 10.14
C THR A 46 -5.39 19.13 11.12
N LYS A 47 -5.55 20.44 11.25
CA LYS A 47 -6.60 21.02 12.12
C LYS A 47 -8.01 20.62 11.66
N GLU A 48 -8.22 20.46 10.37
CA GLU A 48 -9.53 20.21 9.75
C GLU A 48 -9.96 18.75 9.86
N ASN A 49 -9.03 17.80 9.71
CA ASN A 49 -9.34 16.36 9.67
C ASN A 49 -9.11 15.62 11.00
N LYS A 50 -8.68 16.34 12.05
CA LYS A 50 -8.27 15.76 13.35
C LYS A 50 -9.35 14.85 13.95
N SER A 51 -10.61 15.28 13.88
CA SER A 51 -11.75 14.52 14.44
C SER A 51 -11.96 13.20 13.68
N SER A 52 -11.99 13.24 12.35
CA SER A 52 -12.20 12.05 11.52
C SER A 52 -11.04 11.05 11.65
N ILE A 53 -9.79 11.54 11.67
CA ILE A 53 -8.61 10.69 11.89
C ILE A 53 -8.64 10.08 13.30
N TYR A 54 -9.03 10.85 14.31
CA TYR A 54 -9.15 10.33 15.68
C TYR A 54 -10.19 9.19 15.74
N LYS A 55 -11.38 9.37 15.17
CA LYS A 55 -12.40 8.30 15.08
C LYS A 55 -11.87 7.09 14.32
N PHE A 56 -11.13 7.30 13.23
CA PHE A 56 -10.55 6.20 12.48
C PHE A 56 -9.55 5.39 13.34
N LEU A 57 -8.58 6.07 13.94
CA LEU A 57 -7.54 5.44 14.77
C LEU A 57 -8.09 4.74 16.02
N HIS A 58 -9.10 5.33 16.68
CA HIS A 58 -9.56 4.85 17.98
C HIS A 58 -10.88 4.07 17.93
N CYS A 59 -11.68 4.21 16.88
CA CYS A 59 -12.97 3.53 16.77
C CYS A 59 -13.00 2.52 15.63
N VAL A 60 -12.39 2.80 14.47
CA VAL A 60 -12.38 1.87 13.32
C VAL A 60 -11.29 0.83 13.48
N LEU A 61 -10.03 1.26 13.60
CA LEU A 61 -8.89 0.36 13.61
C LEU A 61 -9.00 -0.72 14.70
N PRO A 62 -9.35 -0.43 15.96
CA PRO A 62 -9.42 -1.46 16.99
C PRO A 62 -10.56 -2.47 16.79
N LYS A 63 -11.64 -2.06 16.10
CA LYS A 63 -12.83 -2.90 15.88
C LYS A 63 -12.80 -3.66 14.56
N CYS A 64 -11.95 -3.26 13.61
CA CYS A 64 -11.83 -3.85 12.29
C CYS A 64 -10.38 -4.26 12.00
N THR A 65 -10.12 -5.56 12.09
CA THR A 65 -8.83 -6.18 11.71
C THR A 65 -8.85 -6.80 10.31
N ASP A 66 -10.01 -6.77 9.64
CA ASP A 66 -10.15 -7.15 8.25
C ASP A 66 -9.62 -6.06 7.30
N VAL A 67 -9.36 -6.46 6.06
CA VAL A 67 -8.84 -5.60 4.98
C VAL A 67 -9.88 -4.59 4.47
N SER A 68 -11.15 -4.81 4.78
CA SER A 68 -12.27 -3.99 4.32
C SER A 68 -13.31 -3.82 5.42
N ILE A 69 -14.14 -2.80 5.26
CA ILE A 69 -15.25 -2.49 6.14
C ILE A 69 -16.51 -2.25 5.31
N ASN A 70 -17.67 -2.67 5.83
CA ASN A 70 -18.97 -2.45 5.19
C ASN A 70 -19.73 -1.29 5.84
N ARG A 71 -20.78 -0.80 5.17
CA ARG A 71 -21.61 0.32 5.61
C ARG A 71 -22.20 0.10 6.99
N GLU A 72 -22.81 -1.05 7.23
CA GLU A 72 -23.40 -1.39 8.53
C GLU A 72 -22.39 -1.25 9.68
N THR A 73 -21.17 -1.75 9.49
CA THR A 73 -20.14 -1.64 10.53
C THR A 73 -19.64 -0.21 10.69
N LEU A 74 -19.45 0.50 9.58
CA LEU A 74 -18.90 1.86 9.58
C LEU A 74 -19.85 2.88 10.21
N PHE A 75 -21.12 2.85 9.82
CA PHE A 75 -22.12 3.83 10.24
C PHE A 75 -22.89 3.35 11.47
N ASP A 76 -23.42 2.13 11.46
CA ASP A 76 -24.34 1.68 12.51
C ASP A 76 -23.60 1.22 13.76
N LYS A 77 -22.48 0.50 13.62
CA LYS A 77 -21.71 -0.04 14.77
C LYS A 77 -20.63 0.89 15.29
N ILE A 78 -20.01 1.68 14.40
CA ILE A 78 -18.92 2.60 14.77
C ILE A 78 -19.41 4.05 14.93
N GLY A 79 -20.45 4.46 14.20
CA GLY A 79 -20.99 5.83 14.29
C GLY A 79 -20.16 6.87 13.53
N LEU A 80 -19.47 6.49 12.45
CA LEU A 80 -18.87 7.48 11.55
C LEU A 80 -19.96 8.25 10.80
N SER A 81 -19.71 9.52 10.51
CA SER A 81 -20.59 10.32 9.65
C SER A 81 -20.19 10.20 8.17
N GLU A 82 -21.10 10.52 7.25
CA GLU A 82 -20.78 10.57 5.80
C GLU A 82 -19.68 11.60 5.49
N GLN A 83 -19.61 12.67 6.28
CA GLN A 83 -18.52 13.65 6.22
C GLN A 83 -17.18 13.02 6.61
N ASP A 84 -17.14 12.24 7.70
CA ASP A 84 -15.93 11.53 8.10
C ASP A 84 -15.48 10.54 7.02
N LEU A 85 -16.41 9.78 6.43
CA LEU A 85 -16.11 8.87 5.33
C LEU A 85 -15.49 9.62 4.15
N THR A 86 -16.11 10.72 3.72
CA THR A 86 -15.63 11.55 2.61
C THR A 86 -14.20 12.04 2.87
N TYR A 87 -13.91 12.50 4.09
CA TYR A 87 -12.56 12.91 4.48
C TYR A 87 -11.56 11.75 4.50
N LEU A 88 -11.92 10.61 5.08
CA LEU A 88 -11.05 9.44 5.15
C LEU A 88 -10.71 8.90 3.75
N MET A 89 -11.66 8.99 2.82
CA MET A 89 -11.45 8.68 1.40
C MET A 89 -10.52 9.69 0.72
N SER A 90 -10.71 10.99 0.96
CA SER A 90 -9.88 12.02 0.32
C SER A 90 -8.40 11.95 0.72
N ILE A 91 -8.10 11.52 1.95
CA ILE A 91 -6.72 11.29 2.41
C ILE A 91 -6.20 9.88 2.11
N GLY A 92 -7.01 9.02 1.49
CA GLY A 92 -6.60 7.67 1.06
C GLY A 92 -6.46 6.65 2.18
N THR A 93 -7.11 6.86 3.33
CA THR A 93 -7.21 5.83 4.40
C THR A 93 -8.31 4.81 4.12
N LEU A 94 -9.31 5.21 3.33
CA LEU A 94 -10.34 4.33 2.77
C LEU A 94 -10.38 4.48 1.26
N THR A 95 -10.63 3.40 0.53
CA THR A 95 -10.89 3.42 -0.91
C THR A 95 -12.12 2.57 -1.24
N ILE A 96 -12.77 2.86 -2.36
CA ILE A 96 -13.96 2.10 -2.78
C ILE A 96 -13.55 0.65 -3.06
N ARG A 97 -14.30 -0.28 -2.47
CA ARG A 97 -14.21 -1.71 -2.78
C ARG A 97 -15.37 -2.10 -3.71
N ASP A 98 -16.59 -1.98 -3.19
CA ASP A 98 -17.85 -2.36 -3.82
C ASP A 98 -18.96 -1.40 -3.34
N VAL A 99 -20.20 -1.61 -3.76
CA VAL A 99 -21.36 -0.90 -3.19
C VAL A 99 -21.38 -1.14 -1.68
N ASP A 100 -21.45 -0.07 -0.90
CA ASP A 100 -21.48 -0.11 0.58
C ASP A 100 -20.30 -0.82 1.25
N SER A 101 -19.15 -0.90 0.57
CA SER A 101 -17.91 -1.42 1.15
C SER A 101 -16.67 -0.67 0.70
N TRP A 102 -15.74 -0.52 1.64
CA TRP A 102 -14.47 0.18 1.44
C TRP A 102 -13.30 -0.68 1.87
N TRP A 103 -12.20 -0.62 1.12
CA TRP A 103 -10.92 -1.12 1.56
C TRP A 103 -10.34 -0.18 2.62
N ILE A 104 -9.73 -0.75 3.65
CA ILE A 104 -8.77 -0.03 4.47
C ILE A 104 -7.50 0.06 3.64
N ALA A 105 -7.04 1.29 3.40
CA ALA A 105 -5.97 1.58 2.47
C ALA A 105 -4.77 2.26 3.15
N ILE A 106 -3.62 2.13 2.50
CA ILE A 106 -2.41 2.88 2.86
C ILE A 106 -2.45 4.22 2.12
N PRO A 107 -2.44 5.35 2.84
CA PRO A 107 -2.39 6.67 2.22
C PRO A 107 -1.23 6.79 1.23
N ASN A 108 -1.49 7.42 0.09
CA ASN A 108 -0.52 7.61 -1.00
C ASN A 108 0.05 6.33 -1.65
N ALA A 109 -0.44 5.14 -1.31
CA ALA A 109 0.09 3.91 -1.89
C ALA A 109 -0.10 3.82 -3.41
N GLY A 110 -1.18 4.40 -3.96
CA GLY A 110 -1.34 4.49 -5.41
C GLY A 110 -0.25 5.32 -6.10
N GLN A 111 0.20 6.41 -5.46
CA GLN A 111 1.29 7.25 -6.00
C GLN A 111 2.62 6.51 -5.95
N PHE A 112 2.88 5.81 -4.83
CA PHE A 112 4.03 4.92 -4.74
C PHE A 112 3.96 3.85 -5.84
N MET A 113 2.83 3.17 -5.99
CA MET A 113 2.65 2.07 -6.96
C MET A 113 2.83 2.54 -8.40
N LYS A 114 2.37 3.75 -8.72
CA LYS A 114 2.62 4.39 -10.03
C LYS A 114 4.11 4.59 -10.30
N HIS A 115 4.87 5.11 -9.32
CA HIS A 115 6.32 5.28 -9.47
C HIS A 115 7.06 3.95 -9.53
N PHE A 116 6.62 2.99 -8.74
CA PHE A 116 7.12 1.61 -8.71
C PHE A 116 7.00 0.93 -10.07
N ILE A 117 5.80 0.90 -10.66
CA ILE A 117 5.56 0.31 -11.98
C ILE A 117 6.40 1.02 -13.06
N ARG A 118 6.43 2.36 -13.06
CA ARG A 118 7.20 3.14 -14.04
C ARG A 118 8.71 2.85 -13.95
N GLY A 119 9.25 2.72 -12.74
CA GLY A 119 10.65 2.38 -12.52
C GLY A 119 11.01 1.03 -13.12
N ARG A 120 10.17 0.02 -12.85
CA ARG A 120 10.30 -1.33 -13.43
C ARG A 120 10.27 -1.32 -14.95
N GLU A 121 9.27 -0.65 -15.54
CA GLU A 121 9.14 -0.53 -16.99
C GLU A 121 10.36 0.15 -17.62
N CYS A 122 10.93 1.15 -16.95
CA CYS A 122 12.13 1.84 -17.40
C CYS A 122 13.33 0.88 -17.50
N VAL A 123 13.60 0.10 -16.45
CA VAL A 123 14.69 -0.90 -16.45
C VAL A 123 14.49 -1.91 -17.58
N ILE A 124 13.29 -2.49 -17.69
CA ILE A 124 12.96 -3.47 -18.73
C ILE A 124 13.15 -2.86 -20.13
N LYS A 125 12.75 -1.61 -20.33
CA LYS A 125 12.89 -0.90 -21.61
C LYS A 125 14.35 -0.66 -21.99
N ILE A 126 15.22 -0.35 -21.03
CA ILE A 126 16.66 -0.20 -21.27
C ILE A 126 17.25 -1.52 -21.74
N LEU A 127 16.96 -2.61 -21.03
CA LEU A 127 17.46 -3.95 -21.35
C LEU A 127 16.98 -4.43 -22.72
N LYS A 128 15.68 -4.29 -23.01
CA LYS A 128 15.08 -4.70 -24.30
C LYS A 128 15.71 -4.01 -25.52
N LYS A 129 16.30 -2.82 -25.36
CA LYS A 129 16.96 -2.07 -26.44
C LYS A 129 18.40 -2.54 -26.72
N ARG A 130 19.01 -3.35 -25.85
CA ARG A 130 20.38 -3.84 -26.01
C ARG A 130 20.39 -5.10 -26.87
N LYS A 131 21.43 -5.26 -27.71
CA LYS A 131 21.61 -6.40 -28.62
C LYS A 131 21.50 -7.75 -27.90
N TYR A 132 22.14 -7.87 -26.75
CA TYR A 132 22.17 -9.10 -25.94
C TYR A 132 21.20 -9.06 -24.75
N LYS A 133 20.41 -7.99 -24.60
CA LYS A 133 19.51 -7.76 -23.44
C LYS A 133 20.22 -7.77 -22.08
N GLU A 134 21.51 -7.48 -22.09
CA GLU A 134 22.40 -7.46 -20.93
C GLU A 134 23.05 -6.09 -20.80
N ILE A 135 23.46 -5.76 -19.57
CA ILE A 135 24.19 -4.55 -19.23
C ILE A 135 24.91 -4.77 -17.89
N LEU A 136 26.08 -4.16 -17.70
CA LEU A 136 26.73 -4.13 -16.39
C LEU A 136 25.86 -3.35 -15.40
N GLU A 137 25.71 -3.87 -14.18
CA GLU A 137 24.87 -3.24 -13.16
C GLU A 137 25.31 -1.80 -12.87
N GLN A 138 26.61 -1.56 -12.79
CA GLN A 138 27.17 -0.21 -12.55
C GLN A 138 26.79 0.78 -13.66
N ASP A 139 26.71 0.32 -14.91
CA ASP A 139 26.32 1.15 -16.05
C ASP A 139 24.81 1.39 -16.05
N LEU A 140 24.03 0.37 -15.67
CA LEU A 140 22.58 0.49 -15.51
C LEU A 140 22.23 1.50 -14.41
N GLN A 141 22.88 1.41 -13.25
CA GLN A 141 22.70 2.36 -12.14
C GLN A 141 22.98 3.81 -12.56
N LYS A 142 23.94 4.03 -13.46
CA LYS A 142 24.31 5.36 -13.95
C LYS A 142 23.43 5.86 -15.10
N HIS A 143 22.53 5.03 -15.64
CA HIS A 143 21.72 5.36 -16.80
C HIS A 143 20.80 6.56 -16.53
N SER A 144 20.79 7.55 -17.43
CA SER A 144 20.08 8.82 -17.22
C SER A 144 18.57 8.66 -17.01
N SER A 145 17.93 7.72 -17.69
CA SER A 145 16.49 7.45 -17.53
C SER A 145 16.13 6.80 -16.19
N LEU A 146 17.08 6.19 -15.47
CA LEU A 146 16.86 5.69 -14.12
C LEU A 146 17.16 6.74 -13.06
N LYS A 147 18.04 7.70 -13.35
CA LYS A 147 18.26 8.87 -12.47
C LYS A 147 17.02 9.74 -12.32
N SER A 148 16.13 9.76 -13.31
CA SER A 148 14.86 10.49 -13.23
C SER A 148 13.73 9.69 -12.55
N CYS A 149 13.96 8.42 -12.17
CA CYS A 149 12.97 7.62 -11.48
C CYS A 149 12.87 8.05 -10.00
N CYS A 150 11.65 8.30 -9.53
CA CYS A 150 11.38 8.81 -8.18
C CYS A 150 11.93 7.91 -7.06
N LEU A 151 11.93 6.59 -7.24
CA LEU A 151 12.41 5.62 -6.24
C LEU A 151 13.93 5.40 -6.29
N GLY A 152 14.63 6.01 -7.25
CA GLY A 152 16.06 5.81 -7.47
C GLY A 152 16.38 4.56 -8.29
N ALA A 153 17.56 4.57 -8.91
CA ALA A 153 17.99 3.51 -9.83
C ALA A 153 18.13 2.16 -9.13
N SER A 154 18.82 2.11 -7.98
CA SER A 154 19.06 0.87 -7.24
C SER A 154 17.76 0.18 -6.83
N PHE A 155 16.77 0.94 -6.37
CA PHE A 155 15.47 0.38 -6.02
C PHE A 155 14.81 -0.30 -7.24
N CYS A 156 14.78 0.39 -8.38
CA CYS A 156 14.14 -0.14 -9.59
C CYS A 156 14.85 -1.39 -10.13
N ILE A 157 16.17 -1.44 -10.02
CA ILE A 157 16.98 -2.60 -10.44
C ILE A 157 16.70 -3.80 -9.53
N HIS A 158 16.74 -3.61 -8.20
CA HIS A 158 16.47 -4.67 -7.24
C HIS A 158 15.04 -5.21 -7.34
N ASP A 159 14.04 -4.37 -7.66
CA ASP A 159 12.68 -4.83 -7.92
C ASP A 159 12.61 -5.83 -9.09
N VAL A 160 13.26 -5.50 -10.21
CA VAL A 160 13.25 -6.34 -11.42
C VAL A 160 13.99 -7.66 -11.19
N ILE A 161 15.10 -7.62 -10.43
CA ILE A 161 15.85 -8.81 -10.01
C ILE A 161 15.00 -9.66 -9.07
N GLY A 162 14.37 -9.06 -8.05
CA GLY A 162 13.54 -9.76 -7.07
C GLY A 162 12.29 -10.39 -7.66
N LYS A 163 11.80 -9.88 -8.80
CA LYS A 163 10.70 -10.49 -9.58
C LYS A 163 11.19 -11.55 -10.57
N GLU A 164 12.50 -11.84 -10.61
CA GLU A 164 13.15 -12.79 -11.54
C GLU A 164 12.87 -12.49 -13.02
N ILE A 165 12.60 -11.22 -13.35
CA ILE A 165 12.39 -10.78 -14.75
C ILE A 165 13.72 -10.78 -15.50
N VAL A 166 14.80 -10.55 -14.76
CA VAL A 166 16.18 -10.49 -15.25
C VAL A 166 17.04 -11.37 -14.35
N LYS A 167 18.11 -11.92 -14.93
CA LYS A 167 19.08 -12.78 -14.24
C LYS A 167 20.45 -12.12 -14.27
#